data_AF-A0A7S0JMG9-F1
#
_entry.id   AF-A0A7S0JMG9-F1
#
_cell.length_a   1.000
_cell.length_b   1.000
_cell.length_c   1.000
_cell.angle_alpha   90.00
_cell.angle_beta   90.00
_cell.angle_gamma   90.00
#
_symmetry.space_group_name_H-M   'P 1'
#
loop_
_entity.id
_entity.type
_entity.pdbx_description
1 polymer ?
#
loop_
_entity_poly.entity_id
_entity_poly.type
_entity_poly.pdbx_seq_one_letter_code
_entity_poly.pdbx_strand_id
1 'polypeptide(L)'
;AEGTADSVGAGEAVPLARDGVLRVGELVARNLSLHAADIEDIADTADKQAVIGARVTELRQRWWQRGLDFEPWRERSDVVVVVRYTALLEELEEAQLQAQTLLSMRQVEPYRDATMGLLRHLSDISDTMTLWLRVQDLWSSLESVFMGTDISRQLPADSRRFARADREWAALMAKAEELHTVSACTGNDSLRSTLPRLLDAFEMARHRLEGFLELKRGQLPRLFLVSDQALLTLLSKGSDPMAVQPLYSKLFEAVTRVVHARPTP
;
A
#
# COMPACT_ATOMS: atom_id res chain seq x y z
N ALA A 1 25.49 28.70 66.72
CA ALA A 1 25.25 27.28 66.41
C ALA A 1 23.74 27.10 66.41
N GLU A 2 23.12 27.45 65.28
CA GLU A 2 22.73 26.50 64.22
C GLU A 2 21.26 26.11 64.41
N GLY A 3 20.39 26.97 63.87
CA GLY A 3 19.00 26.64 63.63
C GLY A 3 18.86 26.05 62.22
N THR A 4 18.79 24.73 62.19
CA THR A 4 17.95 23.90 61.30
C THR A 4 17.67 24.44 59.88
N ALA A 5 18.42 23.89 58.93
CA ALA A 5 17.94 23.67 57.58
C ALA A 5 16.87 22.57 57.58
N ASP A 6 15.69 22.84 57.04
CA ASP A 6 15.03 22.04 56.00
C ASP A 6 13.61 22.55 55.74
N SER A 7 13.30 22.84 54.47
CA SER A 7 12.12 22.36 53.74
C SER A 7 11.82 23.23 52.51
N VAL A 8 12.31 22.75 51.38
CA VAL A 8 11.59 22.59 50.11
C VAL A 8 10.20 23.27 50.06
N GLY A 9 10.14 24.46 49.47
CA GLY A 9 8.90 25.03 48.94
C GLY A 9 8.84 24.74 47.45
N ALA A 10 8.31 23.56 47.09
CA ALA A 10 7.89 23.27 45.72
C ALA A 10 6.99 24.41 45.24
N GLY A 11 7.25 24.93 44.03
CA GLY A 11 6.43 25.96 43.41
C GLY A 11 4.98 25.51 43.35
N GLU A 12 4.19 25.99 44.30
CA GLU A 12 2.76 25.70 44.39
C GLU A 12 2.12 26.35 43.16
N ALA A 13 1.62 25.52 42.23
CA ALA A 13 0.89 25.98 41.07
C ALA A 13 -0.40 26.67 41.54
N VAL A 14 -0.32 27.99 41.77
CA VAL A 14 -1.48 28.79 42.17
C VAL A 14 -2.48 28.74 41.01
N PRO A 15 -3.70 28.21 41.22
CA PRO A 15 -4.69 28.16 40.16
C PRO A 15 -4.98 29.59 39.68
N LEU A 16 -4.76 29.83 38.39
CA LEU A 16 -4.92 31.12 37.74
C LEU A 16 -6.40 31.58 37.73
N ALA A 17 -7.35 30.64 37.83
CA ALA A 17 -8.78 30.92 37.89
C ALA A 17 -9.42 30.19 39.08
N ARG A 18 -10.24 30.89 39.87
CA ARG A 18 -11.07 30.26 40.90
C ARG A 18 -12.31 29.54 40.32
N ASP A 19 -12.75 29.93 39.11
CA ASP A 19 -13.97 29.40 38.45
C ASP A 19 -13.82 29.19 36.92
N GLY A 20 -12.59 28.99 36.41
CA GLY A 20 -12.33 28.87 34.96
C GLY A 20 -12.45 30.19 34.17
N VAL A 21 -12.81 31.30 34.82
CA VAL A 21 -12.86 32.64 34.25
C VAL A 21 -11.73 33.47 34.82
N LEU A 22 -10.78 33.86 33.96
CA LEU A 22 -9.72 34.81 34.26
C LEU A 22 -10.17 36.22 33.89
N ARG A 23 -10.23 37.13 34.87
CA ARG A 23 -10.56 38.54 34.61
C ARG A 23 -9.27 39.35 34.41
N VAL A 24 -9.26 40.28 33.46
CA VAL A 24 -8.09 41.14 33.16
C VAL A 24 -7.60 41.90 34.41
N GLY A 25 -8.51 42.32 35.29
CA GLY A 25 -8.16 42.97 36.55
C GLY A 25 -7.35 42.10 37.52
N GLU A 26 -7.54 40.78 37.51
CA GLU A 26 -6.80 39.82 38.35
C GLU A 26 -5.39 39.54 37.78
N LEU A 27 -5.22 39.67 36.47
CA LEU A 27 -3.92 39.59 35.80
C LEU A 27 -3.06 40.84 36.09
N VAL A 28 -3.66 42.03 36.01
CA VAL A 28 -2.95 43.29 36.32
C VAL A 28 -2.56 43.35 37.80
N ALA A 29 -3.42 42.87 38.71
CA ALA A 29 -3.14 42.83 40.15
C ALA A 29 -1.97 41.93 40.55
N ARG A 30 -1.56 40.99 39.68
CA ARG A 30 -0.47 40.03 39.94
C ARG A 30 0.90 40.46 39.40
N ASN A 31 1.06 41.73 38.98
CA ASN A 31 2.32 42.27 38.45
C ASN A 31 2.94 41.40 37.34
N LEU A 32 2.11 41.03 36.34
CA LEU A 32 2.51 40.24 35.18
C LEU A 32 3.77 40.75 34.46
N SER A 33 4.09 42.04 34.59
CA SER A 33 5.29 42.68 34.07
C SER A 33 6.60 42.08 34.60
N LEU A 34 6.61 41.48 35.79
CA LEU A 34 7.79 40.83 36.37
C LEU A 34 8.09 39.46 35.74
N HIS A 35 7.09 38.84 35.11
CA HIS A 35 7.16 37.53 34.46
C HIS A 35 6.91 37.63 32.95
N ALA A 36 7.10 38.81 32.37
CA ALA A 36 6.80 39.07 30.96
C ALA A 36 7.58 38.12 30.02
N ALA A 37 8.86 37.86 30.32
CA ALA A 37 9.69 36.94 29.55
C ALA A 37 9.17 35.49 29.61
N ASP A 38 8.78 35.00 30.79
CA ASP A 38 8.22 33.65 30.95
C ASP A 38 6.89 33.50 30.20
N ILE A 39 6.06 34.56 30.20
CA ILE A 39 4.77 34.59 29.50
C ILE A 39 4.96 34.64 27.99
N GLU A 40 5.93 35.41 27.52
CA GLU A 40 6.31 35.48 26.10
C GLU A 40 6.83 34.11 25.61
N ASP A 41 7.70 33.45 26.38
CA ASP A 41 8.19 32.10 26.07
C ASP A 41 7.05 31.05 26.01
N ILE A 42 6.08 31.14 26.93
CA ILE A 42 4.90 30.27 26.95
C ILE A 42 3.99 30.57 25.75
N ALA A 43 3.75 31.84 25.43
CA ALA A 43 2.95 32.26 24.29
C ALA A 43 3.57 31.79 22.96
N ASP A 44 4.87 32.00 22.78
CA ASP A 44 5.65 31.53 21.64
C ASP A 44 5.59 30.00 21.50
N THR A 45 5.62 29.29 22.62
CA THR A 45 5.49 27.83 22.64
C THR A 45 4.08 27.40 22.25
N ALA A 46 3.05 28.09 22.74
CA ALA A 46 1.66 27.83 22.42
C ALA A 46 1.35 28.09 20.94
N ASP A 47 1.91 29.16 20.36
CA ASP A 47 1.77 29.47 18.93
C ASP A 47 2.39 28.36 18.06
N LYS A 48 3.59 27.90 18.41
CA LYS A 48 4.25 26.77 17.73
C LYS A 48 3.44 25.47 17.87
N GLN A 49 2.87 25.23 19.05
CA GLN A 49 2.00 24.08 19.30
C GLN A 49 0.72 24.14 18.46
N ALA A 50 0.09 25.31 18.34
CA ALA A 50 -1.11 25.49 17.52
C ALA A 50 -0.85 25.17 16.05
N VAL A 51 0.30 25.58 15.51
CA VAL A 51 0.72 25.24 14.14
C VAL A 51 0.87 23.73 13.98
N ILE A 52 1.53 23.03 14.92
CA ILE A 52 1.67 21.57 14.89
C ILE A 52 0.29 20.90 14.91
N GLY A 53 -0.59 21.31 15.83
CA GLY A 53 -1.94 20.75 15.95
C GLY A 53 -2.78 20.91 14.67
N ALA A 54 -2.69 22.09 14.04
CA ALA A 54 -3.35 22.35 12.76
C ALA A 54 -2.84 21.41 11.66
N ARG A 55 -1.51 21.22 11.55
CA ARG A 55 -0.89 20.31 10.57
C ARG A 55 -1.26 18.85 10.78
N VAL A 56 -1.26 18.38 12.02
CA VAL A 56 -1.69 17.00 12.36
C VAL A 56 -3.14 16.77 11.96
N THR A 57 -4.01 17.76 12.20
CA THR A 57 -5.44 17.69 11.87
C THR A 57 -5.65 17.69 10.36
N GLU A 58 -4.96 18.57 9.63
CA GLU A 58 -4.98 18.64 8.17
C GLU A 58 -4.56 17.31 7.53
N LEU A 59 -3.41 16.76 7.96
CA LEU A 59 -2.92 15.47 7.47
C LEU A 59 -3.91 14.33 7.75
N ARG A 60 -4.47 14.28 8.96
CA ARG A 60 -5.46 13.28 9.32
C ARG A 60 -6.69 13.36 8.41
N GLN A 61 -7.24 14.55 8.19
CA GLN A 61 -8.42 14.73 7.35
C GLN A 61 -8.15 14.33 5.90
N ARG A 62 -7.00 14.76 5.34
CA ARG A 62 -6.58 14.41 3.98
C ARG A 62 -6.55 12.90 3.77
N TRP A 63 -5.91 12.16 4.67
CA TRP A 63 -5.76 10.70 4.53
C TRP A 63 -7.02 9.91 4.84
N TRP A 64 -7.91 10.46 5.66
CA TRP A 64 -9.22 9.84 5.91
C TRP A 64 -10.17 9.97 4.71
N GLN A 65 -10.02 11.04 3.92
CA GLN A 65 -10.85 11.34 2.75
C GLN A 65 -10.20 10.92 1.43
N ARG A 66 -8.92 10.52 1.43
CA ARG A 66 -8.20 10.16 0.21
C ARG A 66 -8.86 8.94 -0.43
N GLY A 67 -9.38 9.15 -1.64
CA GLY A 67 -9.96 8.09 -2.46
C GLY A 67 -8.91 7.22 -3.13
N LEU A 68 -9.27 5.96 -3.41
CA LEU A 68 -8.57 5.07 -4.32
C LEU A 68 -9.24 5.09 -5.70
N ASP A 69 -8.42 5.01 -6.72
CA ASP A 69 -8.85 4.96 -8.11
C ASP A 69 -8.91 3.51 -8.58
N PHE A 70 -10.08 3.10 -9.08
CA PHE A 70 -10.32 1.76 -9.61
C PHE A 70 -10.67 1.82 -11.10
N GLU A 71 -10.20 0.85 -11.88
CA GLU A 71 -10.59 0.66 -13.27
C GLU A 71 -10.88 -0.82 -13.56
N PRO A 72 -11.80 -1.12 -14.50
CA PRO A 72 -12.05 -2.49 -14.96
C PRO A 72 -10.80 -3.13 -15.57
N TRP A 73 -10.60 -4.42 -15.31
CA TRP A 73 -9.47 -5.16 -15.86
C TRP A 73 -9.73 -5.58 -17.32
N ARG A 74 -9.18 -4.83 -18.28
CA ARG A 74 -9.21 -5.18 -19.72
C ARG A 74 -10.64 -5.44 -20.21
N GLU A 75 -10.93 -6.66 -20.70
CA GLU A 75 -12.24 -7.09 -21.17
C GLU A 75 -13.11 -7.70 -20.05
N ARG A 76 -12.54 -7.92 -18.86
CA ARG A 76 -13.23 -8.45 -17.68
C ARG A 76 -13.80 -7.30 -16.85
N SER A 77 -15.08 -7.01 -17.09
CA SER A 77 -15.83 -6.04 -16.29
C SER A 77 -16.17 -6.55 -14.88
N ASP A 78 -15.94 -7.83 -14.59
CA ASP A 78 -16.21 -8.46 -13.29
C ASP A 78 -15.09 -8.25 -12.26
N VAL A 79 -13.93 -7.73 -12.69
CA VAL A 79 -12.79 -7.45 -11.82
C VAL A 79 -12.31 -6.02 -12.01
N VAL A 80 -12.12 -5.31 -10.91
CA VAL A 80 -11.51 -3.98 -10.89
C VAL A 80 -10.11 -4.05 -10.29
N VAL A 81 -9.23 -3.16 -10.73
CA VAL A 81 -7.84 -3.05 -10.26
C VAL A 81 -7.56 -1.62 -9.78
N VAL A 82 -6.67 -1.49 -8.80
CA VAL A 82 -6.21 -0.18 -8.35
C VAL A 82 -5.29 0.40 -9.42
N VAL A 83 -5.57 1.62 -9.85
CA VAL A 83 -4.78 2.37 -10.82
C VAL A 83 -4.27 3.68 -10.23
N ARG A 84 -3.35 4.34 -10.94
CA ARG A 84 -2.78 5.64 -10.52
C ARG A 84 -2.18 5.65 -9.10
N TYR A 85 -1.77 4.48 -8.61
CA TYR A 85 -1.27 4.30 -7.24
C TYR A 85 0.13 4.89 -7.02
N THR A 86 0.90 5.18 -8.07
CA THR A 86 2.25 5.75 -7.94
C THR A 86 2.24 7.11 -7.24
N ALA A 87 1.39 8.03 -7.72
CA ALA A 87 1.22 9.34 -7.08
C ALA A 87 0.69 9.21 -5.65
N LEU A 88 -0.20 8.25 -5.39
CA LEU A 88 -0.71 7.96 -4.06
C LEU A 88 0.40 7.52 -3.09
N LEU A 89 1.31 6.64 -3.54
CA LEU A 89 2.44 6.18 -2.74
C LEU A 89 3.45 7.30 -2.46
N GLU A 90 3.75 8.13 -3.46
CA GLU A 90 4.61 9.32 -3.29
C GLU A 90 4.00 10.30 -2.28
N GLU A 91 2.69 10.58 -2.39
CA GLU A 91 1.97 11.40 -1.40
C GLU A 91 2.04 10.79 0.01
N LEU A 92 1.98 9.47 0.13
CA LEU A 92 2.02 8.74 1.40
C LEU A 92 3.38 8.84 2.08
N GLU A 93 4.44 8.63 1.32
CA GLU A 93 5.82 8.78 1.80
C GLU A 93 6.08 10.22 2.28
N GLU A 94 5.59 11.22 1.53
CA GLU A 94 5.68 12.63 1.94
C GLU A 94 4.94 12.88 3.25
N ALA A 95 3.70 12.36 3.39
CA ALA A 95 2.91 12.52 4.60
C ALA A 95 3.55 11.84 5.83
N GLN A 96 4.18 10.68 5.64
CA GLN A 96 4.94 10.01 6.70
C GLN A 96 6.16 10.84 7.12
N LEU A 97 6.90 11.41 6.16
CA LEU A 97 8.03 12.29 6.44
C LEU A 97 7.59 13.55 7.19
N GLN A 98 6.47 14.16 6.79
CA GLN A 98 5.88 15.30 7.49
C GLN A 98 5.50 14.94 8.93
N ALA A 99 4.83 13.80 9.15
CA ALA A 99 4.48 13.33 10.49
C ALA A 99 5.72 13.05 11.36
N GLN A 100 6.78 12.46 10.79
CA GLN A 100 8.06 12.25 11.49
C GLN A 100 8.74 13.58 11.83
N THR A 101 8.71 14.55 10.92
CA THR A 101 9.26 15.89 11.15
C THR A 101 8.54 16.58 12.32
N LEU A 102 7.21 16.50 12.37
CA LEU A 102 6.42 17.03 13.49
C LEU A 102 6.76 16.35 14.83
N LEU A 103 7.04 15.04 14.83
CA LEU A 103 7.47 14.31 16.04
C LEU A 103 8.86 14.70 16.52
N SER A 104 9.72 15.21 15.64
CA SER A 104 11.07 15.66 16.02
C SER A 104 11.08 17.05 16.67
N MET A 105 9.99 17.82 16.55
CA MET A 105 9.88 19.15 17.13
C MET A 105 9.72 19.08 18.65
N ARG A 106 10.47 19.91 19.38
CA ARG A 106 10.45 19.97 20.85
C ARG A 106 9.06 20.30 21.41
N GLN A 107 8.27 21.07 20.67
CA GLN A 107 6.95 21.56 21.07
C GLN A 107 5.83 20.54 20.83
N VAL A 108 6.12 19.33 20.33
CA VAL A 108 5.10 18.33 19.98
C VAL A 108 4.41 17.71 21.20
N GLU A 109 4.94 17.88 22.42
CA GLU A 109 4.47 17.24 23.67
C GLU A 109 2.93 17.03 23.75
N PRO A 110 2.07 18.05 23.61
CA PRO A 110 0.62 17.86 23.71
C PRO A 110 -0.02 17.10 22.53
N TYR A 111 0.63 17.06 21.37
CA TYR A 111 0.15 16.38 20.17
C TYR A 111 0.91 15.08 19.87
N ARG A 112 1.88 14.70 20.70
CA ARG A 112 2.78 13.57 20.45
C ARG A 112 2.03 12.27 20.18
N ASP A 113 1.06 11.94 21.02
CA ASP A 113 0.27 10.73 20.88
C ASP A 113 -0.61 10.75 19.62
N ALA A 114 -1.20 11.91 19.30
CA ALA A 114 -2.01 12.08 18.10
C ALA A 114 -1.17 11.94 16.82
N THR A 115 0.04 12.51 16.81
CA THR A 115 0.99 12.42 15.69
C THR A 115 1.57 11.02 15.55
N MET A 116 1.89 10.34 16.67
CA MET A 116 2.32 8.93 16.66
C MET A 116 1.20 8.01 16.13
N GLY A 117 -0.04 8.23 16.55
CA GLY A 117 -1.19 7.47 16.04
C GLY A 117 -1.40 7.69 14.55
N LEU A 118 -1.29 8.94 14.08
CA LEU A 118 -1.34 9.26 12.65
C LEU A 118 -0.22 8.56 11.88
N LEU A 119 1.03 8.64 12.36
CA LEU A 119 2.17 7.98 11.69
C LEU A 119 1.98 6.46 11.59
N ARG A 120 1.54 5.81 12.67
CA ARG A 120 1.22 4.37 12.65
C ARG A 120 0.16 4.04 11.61
N HIS A 121 -0.90 4.84 11.54
CA HIS A 121 -1.96 4.66 10.55
C HIS A 121 -1.45 4.82 9.12
N LEU A 122 -0.59 5.81 8.85
CA LEU A 122 0.03 6.00 7.54
C LEU A 122 0.96 4.84 7.17
N SER A 123 1.75 4.32 8.12
CA SER A 123 2.56 3.11 7.93
C SER A 123 1.73 1.88 7.62
N ASP A 124 0.64 1.67 8.36
CA ASP A 124 -0.31 0.58 8.12
C ASP A 124 -0.93 0.64 6.72
N ILE A 125 -1.29 1.84 6.26
CA ILE A 125 -1.75 2.08 4.89
C ILE A 125 -0.66 1.67 3.89
N SER A 126 0.58 2.12 4.11
CA SER A 126 1.72 1.86 3.21
C SER A 126 2.00 0.38 3.06
N ASP A 127 2.06 -0.34 4.18
CA ASP A 127 2.35 -1.77 4.19
C ASP A 127 1.24 -2.56 3.48
N THR A 128 -0.02 -2.21 3.76
CA THR A 128 -1.18 -2.85 3.14
C THR A 128 -1.23 -2.58 1.63
N MET A 129 -0.97 -1.34 1.20
CA MET A 129 -0.94 -0.97 -0.23
C MET A 129 0.21 -1.66 -0.96
N THR A 130 1.39 -1.75 -0.35
CA THR A 130 2.54 -2.45 -0.94
C THR A 130 2.23 -3.92 -1.17
N LEU A 131 1.63 -4.58 -0.17
CA LEU A 131 1.20 -5.98 -0.30
C LEU A 131 0.12 -6.13 -1.37
N TRP A 132 -0.88 -5.25 -1.37
CA TRP A 132 -1.96 -5.25 -2.36
C TRP A 132 -1.42 -5.16 -3.79
N LEU A 133 -0.55 -4.17 -4.05
CA LEU A 133 0.02 -3.97 -5.38
C LEU A 133 0.85 -5.16 -5.83
N ARG A 134 1.62 -5.78 -4.91
CA ARG A 134 2.33 -7.02 -5.20
C ARG A 134 1.39 -8.17 -5.59
N VAL A 135 0.27 -8.32 -4.88
CA VAL A 135 -0.76 -9.31 -5.22
C VAL A 135 -1.37 -9.01 -6.59
N GLN A 136 -1.72 -7.75 -6.86
CA GLN A 136 -2.30 -7.32 -8.13
C GLN A 136 -1.35 -7.57 -9.30
N ASP A 137 -0.08 -7.21 -9.18
CA ASP A 137 0.95 -7.42 -10.20
C ASP A 137 1.12 -8.92 -10.49
N LEU A 138 1.24 -9.73 -9.43
CA LEU A 138 1.38 -11.17 -9.58
C LEU A 138 0.14 -11.80 -10.21
N TRP A 139 -1.05 -11.46 -9.73
CA TRP A 139 -2.32 -11.91 -10.31
C TRP A 139 -2.43 -11.53 -11.78
N SER A 140 -2.12 -10.29 -12.15
CA SER A 140 -2.21 -9.80 -13.54
C SER A 140 -1.30 -10.57 -14.50
N SER A 141 -0.11 -10.96 -14.03
CA SER A 141 0.83 -11.77 -14.80
C SER A 141 0.31 -13.20 -15.05
N LEU A 142 -0.36 -13.77 -14.06
CA LEU A 142 -0.86 -15.15 -14.08
C LEU A 142 -2.22 -15.27 -14.78
N GLU A 143 -3.08 -14.25 -14.67
CA GLU A 143 -4.42 -14.23 -15.27
C GLU A 143 -4.35 -14.45 -16.78
N SER A 144 -3.47 -13.70 -17.46
CA SER A 144 -3.27 -13.85 -18.91
C SER A 144 -2.81 -15.25 -19.35
N VAL A 145 -2.18 -15.99 -18.45
CA VAL A 145 -1.62 -17.33 -18.70
C VAL A 145 -2.66 -18.41 -18.41
N PHE A 146 -3.29 -18.37 -17.24
CA PHE A 146 -4.21 -19.42 -16.77
C PHE A 146 -5.62 -19.31 -17.38
N MET A 147 -6.01 -18.13 -17.85
CA MET A 147 -7.23 -17.96 -18.65
C MET A 147 -7.05 -18.46 -20.09
N GLY A 148 -5.82 -18.74 -20.53
CA GLY A 148 -5.54 -19.37 -21.83
C GLY A 148 -5.97 -20.84 -21.88
N THR A 149 -6.66 -21.22 -22.95
CA THR A 149 -7.23 -22.58 -23.11
C THR A 149 -6.19 -23.70 -23.09
N ASP A 150 -5.02 -23.46 -23.68
CA ASP A 150 -4.02 -24.52 -23.90
C ASP A 150 -3.20 -24.83 -22.64
N ILE A 151 -2.92 -23.82 -21.81
CA ILE A 151 -2.26 -24.02 -20.51
C ILE A 151 -3.25 -24.60 -19.50
N SER A 152 -4.51 -24.15 -19.55
CA SER A 152 -5.57 -24.70 -18.69
C SER A 152 -5.76 -26.21 -18.87
N ARG A 153 -5.65 -26.70 -20.11
CA ARG A 153 -5.70 -28.12 -20.45
C ARG A 153 -4.48 -28.90 -19.96
N GLN A 154 -3.30 -28.29 -19.97
CA GLN A 154 -2.05 -28.93 -19.56
C GLN A 154 -1.87 -28.96 -18.03
N LEU A 155 -2.41 -27.97 -17.32
CA LEU A 155 -2.35 -27.83 -15.86
C LEU A 155 -3.75 -27.70 -15.25
N PRO A 156 -4.63 -28.71 -15.37
CA PRO A 156 -6.04 -28.59 -14.98
C PRO A 156 -6.22 -28.46 -13.46
N ALA A 157 -5.36 -29.08 -12.66
CA ALA A 157 -5.42 -28.98 -11.20
C ALA A 157 -5.04 -27.57 -10.72
N ASP A 158 -3.97 -27.00 -11.27
CA ASP A 158 -3.47 -25.68 -10.90
C ASP A 158 -4.38 -24.57 -11.43
N SER A 159 -4.93 -24.75 -12.63
CA SER A 159 -5.93 -23.82 -13.19
C SER A 159 -7.20 -23.75 -12.34
N ARG A 160 -7.67 -24.87 -11.80
CA ARG A 160 -8.81 -24.87 -10.85
C ARG A 160 -8.48 -24.15 -9.54
N ARG A 161 -7.24 -24.28 -9.05
CA ARG A 161 -6.78 -23.57 -7.84
C ARG A 161 -6.69 -22.07 -8.09
N PHE A 162 -6.10 -21.68 -9.22
CA PHE A 162 -6.02 -20.29 -9.65
C PHE A 162 -7.42 -19.68 -9.79
N ALA A 163 -8.35 -20.36 -10.46
CA ALA A 163 -9.73 -19.87 -10.63
C ALA A 163 -10.46 -19.66 -9.28
N ARG A 164 -10.13 -20.42 -8.23
CA ARG A 164 -10.67 -20.18 -6.88
C ARG A 164 -10.09 -18.91 -6.27
N ALA A 165 -8.78 -18.73 -6.36
CA ALA A 165 -8.09 -17.53 -5.87
C ALA A 165 -8.50 -16.28 -6.65
N ASP A 166 -8.71 -16.39 -7.97
CA ASP A 166 -9.22 -15.33 -8.85
C ASP A 166 -10.59 -14.81 -8.40
N ARG A 167 -11.52 -15.71 -8.03
CA ARG A 167 -12.84 -15.30 -7.50
C ARG A 167 -12.74 -14.63 -6.14
N GLU A 168 -11.87 -15.13 -5.27
CA GLU A 168 -11.62 -14.52 -3.94
C GLU A 168 -10.98 -13.13 -4.10
N TRP A 169 -10.07 -12.96 -5.06
CA TRP A 169 -9.51 -11.67 -5.46
C TRP A 169 -10.57 -10.72 -6.01
N ALA A 170 -11.39 -11.16 -6.98
CA ALA A 170 -12.45 -10.35 -7.57
C ALA A 170 -13.46 -9.84 -6.51
N ALA A 171 -13.88 -10.72 -5.59
CA ALA A 171 -14.76 -10.34 -4.49
C ALA A 171 -14.10 -9.35 -3.52
N LEU A 172 -12.80 -9.50 -3.25
CA LEU A 172 -12.04 -8.57 -2.43
C LEU A 172 -11.95 -7.19 -3.07
N MET A 173 -11.70 -7.15 -4.39
CA MET A 173 -11.60 -5.92 -5.17
C MET A 173 -12.93 -5.18 -5.28
N ALA A 174 -14.05 -5.89 -5.47
CA ALA A 174 -15.38 -5.29 -5.45
C ALA A 174 -15.69 -4.65 -4.09
N LYS A 175 -15.36 -5.33 -2.97
CA LYS A 175 -15.53 -4.78 -1.63
C LYS A 175 -14.64 -3.56 -1.38
N ALA A 176 -13.42 -3.58 -1.90
CA ALA A 176 -12.50 -2.46 -1.85
C ALA A 176 -13.04 -1.24 -2.63
N GLU A 177 -13.58 -1.49 -3.82
CA GLU A 177 -14.23 -0.46 -4.62
C GLU A 177 -15.39 0.17 -3.86
N GLU A 178 -16.26 -0.62 -3.20
CA GLU A 178 -17.38 -0.11 -2.38
C GLU A 178 -16.96 0.82 -1.23
N LEU A 179 -15.75 0.66 -0.67
CA LEU A 179 -15.27 1.48 0.45
C LEU A 179 -14.70 2.84 0.02
N HIS A 180 -14.27 2.97 -1.25
CA HIS A 180 -13.78 4.16 -1.95
C HIS A 180 -12.55 4.86 -1.35
N THR A 181 -12.32 4.78 -0.04
CA THR A 181 -11.28 5.50 0.70
C THR A 181 -10.15 4.58 1.12
N VAL A 182 -8.91 5.06 0.99
CA VAL A 182 -7.69 4.30 1.33
C VAL A 182 -7.76 3.80 2.77
N SER A 183 -8.13 4.69 3.69
CA SER A 183 -8.21 4.41 5.12
C SER A 183 -9.25 3.35 5.47
N ALA A 184 -10.41 3.32 4.79
CA ALA A 184 -11.43 2.31 5.04
C ALA A 184 -11.02 0.94 4.46
N CYS A 185 -10.35 0.93 3.31
CA CYS A 185 -9.83 -0.31 2.73
C CYS A 185 -8.74 -0.94 3.61
N THR A 186 -7.78 -0.14 4.09
CA THR A 186 -6.66 -0.63 4.89
C THR A 186 -7.06 -0.97 6.33
N GLY A 187 -8.14 -0.36 6.84
CA GLY A 187 -8.75 -0.71 8.13
C GLY A 187 -9.62 -1.97 8.09
N ASN A 188 -9.81 -2.59 6.92
CA ASN A 188 -10.70 -3.75 6.79
C ASN A 188 -9.96 -5.06 7.11
N ASP A 189 -10.39 -5.74 8.18
CA ASP A 189 -9.83 -7.03 8.61
C ASP A 189 -9.89 -8.10 7.51
N SER A 190 -10.90 -8.05 6.63
CA SER A 190 -10.97 -9.00 5.52
C SER A 190 -9.85 -8.79 4.50
N LEU A 191 -9.48 -7.54 4.20
CA LEU A 191 -8.36 -7.23 3.31
C LEU A 191 -7.04 -7.67 3.94
N ARG A 192 -6.81 -7.34 5.21
CA ARG A 192 -5.58 -7.71 5.92
C ARG A 192 -5.36 -9.21 6.04
N SER A 193 -6.44 -9.99 6.22
CA SER A 193 -6.35 -11.44 6.34
C SER A 193 -6.33 -12.18 5.00
N THR A 194 -6.98 -11.62 3.97
CA THR A 194 -7.12 -12.27 2.65
C THR A 194 -5.93 -11.99 1.74
N LEU A 195 -5.36 -10.78 1.77
CA LEU A 195 -4.23 -10.40 0.92
C LEU A 195 -3.00 -11.33 1.06
N PRO A 196 -2.50 -11.66 2.27
CA PRO A 196 -1.38 -12.59 2.42
C PRO A 196 -1.70 -13.99 1.88
N ARG A 197 -2.92 -14.48 2.14
CA ARG A 197 -3.38 -15.79 1.66
C ARG A 197 -3.46 -15.85 0.14
N LEU A 198 -3.91 -14.77 -0.51
CA LEU A 198 -3.93 -14.66 -1.96
C LEU A 198 -2.53 -14.56 -2.54
N LEU A 199 -1.63 -13.81 -1.89
CA LEU A 199 -0.23 -13.75 -2.29
C LEU A 199 0.37 -15.16 -2.32
N ASP A 200 0.25 -15.92 -1.24
CA ASP A 200 0.77 -17.29 -1.16
C ASP A 200 0.17 -18.20 -2.25
N ALA A 201 -1.13 -18.08 -2.51
CA ALA A 201 -1.82 -18.86 -3.53
C ALA A 201 -1.29 -18.55 -4.94
N PHE A 202 -1.11 -17.26 -5.26
CA PHE A 202 -0.57 -16.84 -6.55
C PHE A 202 0.93 -17.14 -6.68
N GLU A 203 1.72 -17.03 -5.62
CA GLU A 203 3.14 -17.39 -5.63
C GLU A 203 3.32 -18.89 -5.86
N MET A 204 2.49 -19.72 -5.22
CA MET A 204 2.48 -21.16 -5.48
C MET A 204 2.07 -21.47 -6.93
N ALA A 205 1.09 -20.74 -7.49
CA ALA A 205 0.70 -20.91 -8.89
C ALA A 205 1.85 -20.51 -9.84
N ARG A 206 2.54 -19.41 -9.56
CA ARG A 206 3.74 -18.98 -10.30
C ARG A 206 4.84 -20.03 -10.25
N HIS A 207 5.17 -20.53 -9.06
CA HIS A 207 6.24 -21.52 -8.93
C HIS A 207 5.92 -22.82 -9.67
N ARG A 208 4.65 -23.26 -9.65
CA ARG A 208 4.22 -24.42 -10.44
C ARG A 208 4.29 -24.18 -11.94
N LEU A 209 3.96 -22.97 -12.38
CA LEU A 209 4.12 -22.57 -13.78
C LEU A 209 5.60 -22.61 -14.18
N GLU A 210 6.50 -22.04 -13.38
CA GLU A 210 7.95 -22.07 -13.62
C GLU A 210 8.48 -23.50 -13.73
N GLY A 211 8.14 -24.39 -12.77
CA GLY A 211 8.55 -25.79 -12.83
C GLY A 211 7.99 -26.53 -14.05
N PHE A 212 6.78 -26.18 -14.50
CA PHE A 212 6.23 -26.69 -15.75
C PHE A 212 7.01 -26.19 -16.98
N LEU A 213 7.40 -24.92 -17.02
CA LEU A 213 8.23 -24.37 -18.09
C LEU A 213 9.62 -25.04 -18.13
N GLU A 214 10.23 -25.29 -16.98
CA GLU A 214 11.50 -26.02 -16.87
C GLU A 214 11.38 -27.46 -17.39
N LEU A 215 10.31 -28.17 -17.04
CA LEU A 215 10.06 -29.51 -17.57
C LEU A 215 9.96 -29.51 -19.10
N LYS A 216 9.28 -28.51 -19.68
CA LYS A 216 9.19 -28.36 -21.15
C LYS A 216 10.56 -28.05 -21.76
N ARG A 217 11.36 -27.20 -21.13
CA ARG A 217 12.75 -26.92 -21.55
C ARG A 217 13.63 -28.16 -21.50
N GLY A 218 13.46 -29.02 -20.51
CA GLY A 218 14.17 -30.31 -20.43
C GLY A 218 13.83 -31.27 -21.58
N GLN A 219 12.60 -31.22 -22.09
CA GLN A 219 12.17 -32.03 -23.23
C GLN A 219 12.70 -31.49 -24.57
N LEU A 220 12.82 -30.16 -24.71
CA LEU A 220 13.35 -29.51 -25.90
C LEU A 220 14.37 -28.44 -25.51
N PRO A 221 15.69 -28.76 -25.48
CA PRO A 221 16.73 -27.85 -25.00
C PRO A 221 16.81 -26.50 -25.74
N ARG A 222 16.28 -26.40 -26.97
CA ARG A 222 16.22 -25.11 -27.70
C ARG A 222 15.31 -24.08 -27.01
N LEU A 223 14.36 -24.50 -26.17
CA LEU A 223 13.50 -23.60 -25.41
C LEU A 223 14.25 -22.83 -24.31
N PHE A 224 15.51 -23.18 -24.00
CA PHE A 224 16.37 -22.37 -23.14
C PHE A 224 16.82 -21.06 -23.83
N LEU A 225 16.71 -20.95 -25.15
CA LEU A 225 17.10 -19.75 -25.92
C LEU A 225 16.03 -18.64 -25.90
N VAL A 226 14.84 -18.93 -25.37
CA VAL A 226 13.71 -17.99 -25.33
C VAL A 226 13.33 -17.64 -23.89
N SER A 227 12.89 -16.39 -23.68
CA SER A 227 12.39 -15.91 -22.40
C SER A 227 11.10 -16.62 -21.98
N ASP A 228 10.78 -16.59 -20.69
CA ASP A 228 9.56 -17.22 -20.14
C ASP A 228 8.29 -16.68 -20.81
N GLN A 229 8.22 -15.37 -21.06
CA GLN A 229 7.12 -14.74 -21.78
C GLN A 229 6.95 -15.29 -23.21
N ALA A 230 8.05 -15.45 -23.95
CA ALA A 230 8.03 -16.01 -25.29
C ALA A 230 7.65 -17.49 -25.27
N LEU A 231 8.13 -18.24 -24.28
CA LEU A 231 7.78 -19.65 -24.07
C LEU A 231 6.30 -19.82 -23.68
N LEU A 232 5.76 -18.97 -22.80
CA LEU A 232 4.34 -18.96 -22.45
C LEU A 232 3.48 -18.61 -23.66
N THR A 233 3.93 -17.67 -24.51
CA THR A 233 3.25 -17.36 -25.77
C THR A 233 3.26 -18.58 -26.71
N LEU A 234 4.38 -19.30 -26.80
CA LEU A 234 4.50 -20.53 -27.59
C LEU A 234 3.52 -21.62 -27.10
N LEU A 235 3.44 -21.80 -25.78
CA LEU A 235 2.63 -22.85 -25.16
C LEU A 235 1.13 -22.53 -25.13
N SER A 236 0.77 -21.24 -25.03
CA SER A 236 -0.61 -20.78 -25.03
C SER A 236 -1.24 -20.73 -26.42
N LYS A 237 -0.43 -20.54 -27.47
CA LYS A 237 -0.87 -20.50 -28.87
C LYS A 237 -0.36 -21.67 -29.69
N GLY A 238 0.11 -22.74 -29.05
CA GLY A 238 0.69 -23.90 -29.72
C GLY A 238 -0.28 -24.60 -30.68
N SER A 239 -1.59 -24.43 -30.47
CA SER A 239 -2.65 -24.94 -31.34
C SER A 239 -2.83 -24.15 -32.64
N ASP A 240 -2.36 -22.90 -32.71
CA ASP A 240 -2.41 -22.05 -33.91
C ASP A 240 -1.00 -21.93 -34.54
N PRO A 241 -0.73 -22.64 -35.65
CA PRO A 241 0.57 -22.62 -36.30
C PRO A 241 1.00 -21.21 -36.76
N MET A 242 0.03 -20.36 -37.14
CA MET A 242 0.33 -19.01 -37.61
C MET A 242 0.75 -18.09 -36.48
N ALA A 243 0.18 -18.28 -35.28
CA ALA A 243 0.57 -17.53 -34.08
C ALA A 243 1.97 -17.90 -33.57
N VAL A 244 2.44 -19.11 -33.86
CA VAL A 244 3.79 -19.59 -33.51
C VAL A 244 4.86 -19.11 -34.51
N GLN A 245 4.46 -18.70 -35.71
CA GLN A 245 5.33 -18.25 -36.78
C GLN A 245 6.48 -17.29 -36.36
N PRO A 246 6.23 -16.20 -35.60
CA PRO A 246 7.28 -15.25 -35.20
C PRO A 246 8.25 -15.81 -34.15
N LEU A 247 7.93 -16.95 -33.52
CA LEU A 247 8.78 -17.59 -32.50
C LEU A 247 9.81 -18.53 -33.14
N TYR A 248 9.60 -18.99 -34.38
CA TYR A 248 10.55 -19.88 -35.06
C TYR A 248 11.92 -19.24 -35.26
N SER A 249 11.97 -17.96 -35.65
CA SER A 249 13.24 -17.23 -35.82
C SER A 249 14.02 -17.06 -34.51
N LYS A 250 13.34 -17.12 -33.37
CA LYS A 250 13.98 -17.09 -32.04
C LYS A 250 14.50 -18.45 -31.60
N LEU A 251 13.91 -19.54 -32.09
CA LEU A 251 14.30 -20.91 -31.77
C LEU A 251 15.36 -21.48 -32.75
N PHE A 252 15.38 -20.95 -33.96
CA PHE A 252 16.23 -21.39 -35.06
C PHE A 252 16.79 -20.20 -35.82
N GLU A 253 18.09 -19.96 -35.67
CA GLU A 253 18.80 -18.83 -36.27
C GLU A 253 18.68 -18.76 -37.80
N ALA A 254 18.60 -19.90 -38.48
CA ALA A 254 18.52 -20.00 -39.93
C ALA A 254 17.08 -20.21 -40.48
N VAL A 255 16.04 -20.10 -39.64
CA VAL A 255 14.65 -20.31 -40.07
C VAL A 255 13.83 -19.04 -39.93
N THR A 256 13.55 -18.40 -41.05
CA THR A 256 12.71 -17.19 -41.08
C THR A 256 11.22 -17.52 -41.15
N ARG A 257 10.86 -18.61 -41.83
CA ARG A 257 9.45 -18.98 -42.05
C ARG A 257 9.29 -20.48 -42.27
N VAL A 258 8.42 -21.09 -41.48
CA VAL A 258 7.85 -22.42 -41.70
C VAL A 258 6.56 -22.29 -42.52
N VAL A 259 6.36 -23.17 -43.51
CA VAL A 259 5.10 -23.24 -44.27
C VAL A 259 4.27 -24.37 -43.68
N HIS A 260 3.13 -24.02 -43.08
CA HIS A 260 2.18 -24.98 -42.54
C HIS A 260 1.25 -25.48 -43.66
N ALA A 261 1.15 -26.80 -43.85
CA ALA A 261 0.14 -27.36 -44.72
C ALA A 261 -1.25 -27.03 -44.15
N ARG A 262 -2.14 -26.45 -44.96
CA ARG A 262 -3.52 -26.19 -44.51
C ARG A 262 -4.17 -27.53 -44.15
N PRO A 263 -4.96 -27.60 -43.07
CA PRO A 263 -5.85 -28.73 -42.89
C PRO A 263 -6.80 -28.73 -44.11
N THR A 264 -6.76 -29.81 -44.88
CA THR A 264 -7.77 -30.09 -45.91
C THR A 264 -9.16 -30.07 -45.26
N PRO A 265 -10.16 -29.45 -45.92
CA PRO A 265 -11.50 -29.30 -45.37
C PRO A 265 -12.19 -30.64 -45.09
#